data_AF-A0A7J7MZJ1-F1
#
_entry.id   AF-A0A7J7MZJ1-F1
#
_cell.length_a   1.000
_cell.length_b   1.000
_cell.length_c   1.000
_cell.angle_alpha   90.00
_cell.angle_beta   90.00
_cell.angle_gamma   90.00
#
_symmetry.space_group_name_H-M   'P 1'
#
loop_
_entity.id
_entity.type
_entity.pdbx_description
1 polymer ?
#
loop_
_entity_poly.entity_id
_entity_poly.type
_entity_poly.pdbx_seq_one_letter_code
_entity_poly.pdbx_strand_id
1 'polypeptide(L)'
;MGKSYSYKGIGDLKELRSLNLSSNLLIGPFPESFQYLESIESLIPPWENIPPQIVRLGHLATFSVAFNNLSGSLPELKSQFGTFTESSYIGNPGLCGKPLKRSCSDDSQPQQNDNDADESKIIDSNVLFYIFLTISYAVGFWVVIGPLLFVKRWKEKYFGIMDVYIDWFSERMLIKVPMLVQNRRAAEE
;
A
#
# COMPACT_ATOMS: atom_id res chain seq x y z
N MET A 1 13.28 48.92 2.45
CA MET A 1 12.65 48.14 1.36
C MET A 1 12.97 46.67 1.59
N GLY A 2 12.09 45.96 2.30
CA GLY A 2 12.27 44.53 2.56
C GLY A 2 11.91 43.73 1.30
N LYS A 3 12.84 42.92 0.80
CA LYS A 3 12.53 41.92 -0.22
C LYS A 3 11.65 40.86 0.45
N SER A 4 10.37 40.85 0.11
CA SER A 4 9.48 39.74 0.44
C SER A 4 9.87 38.56 -0.44
N TYR A 5 10.50 37.55 0.15
CA TYR A 5 10.81 36.30 -0.55
C TYR A 5 9.53 35.47 -0.58
N SER A 6 8.80 35.52 -1.69
CA SER A 6 7.75 34.56 -1.99
C SER A 6 8.42 33.20 -2.14
N TYR A 7 8.06 32.27 -1.27
CA TYR A 7 8.56 30.89 -1.31
C TYR A 7 8.24 30.30 -2.69
N LYS A 8 9.27 29.76 -3.36
CA LYS A 8 9.20 29.15 -4.68
C LYS A 8 8.49 27.80 -4.53
N GLY A 9 7.19 27.75 -4.82
CA GLY A 9 6.42 26.51 -4.78
C GLY A 9 6.60 25.72 -6.07
N ILE A 10 6.14 24.46 -6.10
CA ILE A 10 6.08 23.68 -7.35
C ILE A 10 5.23 24.41 -8.41
N GLY A 11 4.22 25.18 -7.98
CA GLY A 11 3.32 25.92 -8.86
C GLY A 11 3.97 27.01 -9.72
N ASP A 12 5.18 27.45 -9.39
CA ASP A 12 5.91 28.45 -10.17
C ASP A 12 6.70 27.84 -11.36
N LEU A 13 6.69 26.50 -11.49
CA LEU A 13 7.42 25.77 -12.52
C LEU A 13 6.63 25.72 -13.84
N LYS A 14 6.63 26.83 -14.58
CA LYS A 14 5.87 26.98 -15.84
C LYS A 14 6.24 25.99 -16.96
N GLU A 15 7.46 25.48 -16.95
CA GLU A 15 8.00 24.53 -17.94
C GLU A 15 7.84 23.06 -17.51
N LEU A 16 7.23 22.79 -16.34
CA LEU A 16 7.08 21.45 -15.82
C LEU A 16 6.06 20.66 -16.66
N ARG A 17 6.52 19.57 -17.30
CA ARG A 17 5.68 18.72 -18.16
C ARG A 17 5.14 17.48 -17.48
N SER A 18 5.86 16.90 -16.53
CA SER A 18 5.42 15.69 -15.85
C SER A 18 5.66 15.81 -14.36
N LEU A 19 4.63 15.52 -13.58
CA LEU A 19 4.67 15.49 -12.13
C LEU A 19 4.00 14.22 -11.63
N ASN A 20 4.84 13.28 -11.19
CA ASN A 20 4.36 12.07 -10.52
C ASN A 20 4.61 12.19 -9.02
N LEU A 21 3.54 12.24 -8.23
CA LEU A 21 3.56 12.24 -6.78
C LEU A 21 2.94 10.96 -6.20
N SER A 22 2.69 9.95 -7.04
CA SER A 22 2.15 8.65 -6.62
C SER A 22 3.05 7.97 -5.59
N SER A 23 2.48 7.11 -4.76
CA SER A 23 3.24 6.27 -3.80
C SER A 23 4.04 7.08 -2.77
N ASN A 24 3.58 8.30 -2.45
CA ASN A 24 4.08 9.09 -1.33
C ASN A 24 3.04 9.10 -0.19
N LEU A 25 3.48 9.45 1.02
CA LEU A 25 2.61 9.67 2.19
C LEU A 25 2.12 11.12 2.29
N LEU A 26 2.01 11.80 1.14
CA LEU A 26 1.57 13.19 1.08
C LEU A 26 0.05 13.21 1.32
N ILE A 27 -0.36 13.88 2.38
CA ILE A 27 -1.76 14.06 2.77
C ILE A 27 -2.02 15.56 2.87
N GLY A 28 -3.10 16.04 2.26
CA GLY A 28 -3.48 17.44 2.33
C GLY A 28 -4.37 17.92 1.18
N PRO A 29 -4.87 19.15 1.28
CA PRO A 29 -5.70 19.75 0.25
C PRO A 29 -4.88 20.05 -1.01
N PHE A 30 -5.57 20.19 -2.14
CA PHE A 30 -4.93 20.65 -3.36
C PHE A 30 -4.27 22.01 -3.14
N PRO A 31 -2.96 22.14 -3.39
CA PRO A 31 -2.29 23.43 -3.32
C PRO A 31 -2.74 24.31 -4.49
N GLU A 32 -3.39 25.44 -4.20
CA GLU A 32 -3.91 26.37 -5.23
C GLU A 32 -2.84 26.75 -6.26
N SER A 33 -1.57 26.78 -5.87
CA SER A 33 -0.43 27.07 -6.76
C SER A 33 -0.33 26.15 -7.98
N PHE A 34 -0.88 24.93 -7.93
CA PHE A 34 -0.83 24.00 -9.07
C PHE A 34 -1.65 24.49 -10.26
N GLN A 35 -2.58 25.42 -10.06
CA GLN A 35 -3.34 26.04 -11.15
C GLN A 35 -2.46 26.83 -12.14
N TYR A 36 -1.22 27.17 -11.74
CA TYR A 36 -0.28 27.95 -12.55
C TYR A 36 0.69 27.08 -13.36
N LEU A 37 0.58 25.75 -13.29
CA LEU A 37 1.37 24.79 -14.06
C LEU A 37 0.83 24.67 -15.50
N GLU A 38 1.09 25.67 -16.33
CA GLU A 38 0.52 25.80 -17.68
C GLU A 38 0.97 24.69 -18.65
N SER A 39 2.20 24.18 -18.53
CA SER A 39 2.79 23.19 -19.45
C SER A 39 2.67 21.74 -18.99
N ILE A 40 1.91 21.46 -17.93
CA ILE A 40 1.86 20.10 -17.37
C ILE A 40 1.02 19.17 -18.25
N GLU A 41 1.64 18.05 -18.62
CA GLU A 41 1.11 17.02 -19.49
C GLU A 41 0.71 15.77 -18.70
N SER A 42 1.39 15.47 -17.58
CA SER A 42 1.12 14.30 -16.75
C SER A 42 1.07 14.66 -15.26
N LEU A 43 -0.03 14.29 -14.59
CA LEU A 43 -0.23 14.55 -13.16
C LEU A 43 -0.83 13.32 -12.45
N ILE A 44 -0.10 12.79 -11.45
CA ILE A 44 -0.57 11.72 -10.56
C ILE A 44 -0.45 12.20 -9.10
N PRO A 45 -1.55 12.64 -8.49
CA PRO A 45 -1.52 13.26 -7.17
C PRO A 45 -2.01 12.35 -6.02
N PRO A 46 -1.55 12.60 -4.78
CA PRO A 46 -2.05 11.95 -3.57
C PRO A 46 -3.02 12.90 -2.83
N TRP A 47 -4.20 13.15 -3.39
CA TRP A 47 -5.19 14.05 -2.76
C TRP A 47 -6.26 13.27 -2.00
N GLU A 48 -6.99 13.96 -1.11
CA GLU A 48 -8.21 13.44 -0.48
C GLU A 48 -9.47 13.79 -1.27
N ASN A 49 -9.46 14.91 -2.02
CA ASN A 49 -10.55 15.35 -2.88
C ASN A 49 -10.00 16.01 -4.17
N ILE A 50 -10.76 15.92 -5.27
CA ILE A 50 -10.42 16.60 -6.53
C ILE A 50 -11.01 18.02 -6.50
N PRO A 51 -10.17 19.07 -6.54
CA PRO A 51 -10.66 20.44 -6.55
C PRO A 51 -11.24 20.80 -7.93
N PRO A 52 -12.28 21.64 -8.00
CA PRO A 52 -12.82 22.11 -9.28
C PRO A 52 -11.83 22.96 -10.08
N GLN A 53 -10.84 23.58 -9.43
CA GLN A 53 -9.83 24.44 -10.07
C GLN A 53 -8.88 23.67 -10.99
N ILE A 54 -8.81 22.33 -10.88
CA ILE A 54 -7.92 21.50 -11.71
C ILE A 54 -8.27 21.56 -13.20
N VAL A 55 -9.52 21.88 -13.52
CA VAL A 55 -10.03 22.05 -14.90
C VAL A 55 -9.28 23.13 -15.68
N ARG A 56 -8.58 24.04 -14.98
CA ARG A 56 -7.73 25.08 -15.60
C ARG A 56 -6.48 24.53 -16.28
N LEU A 57 -6.08 23.28 -15.97
CA LEU A 57 -4.94 22.62 -16.60
C LEU A 57 -5.32 22.15 -18.01
N GLY A 58 -5.10 23.03 -19.00
CA GLY A 58 -5.52 22.80 -20.40
C GLY A 58 -4.62 21.90 -21.24
N HIS A 59 -3.42 21.57 -20.76
CA HIS A 59 -2.41 20.80 -21.50
C HIS A 59 -2.23 19.36 -20.98
N LEU A 60 -3.08 18.94 -20.05
CA LEU A 60 -3.01 17.63 -19.41
C LEU A 60 -3.31 16.52 -20.42
N ALA A 61 -2.32 15.74 -20.80
CA ALA A 61 -2.44 14.57 -21.68
C ALA A 61 -2.72 13.28 -20.90
N THR A 62 -2.28 13.21 -19.64
CA THR A 62 -2.46 12.03 -18.79
C THR A 62 -2.78 12.47 -17.37
N PHE A 63 -3.93 12.03 -16.87
CA PHE A 63 -4.36 12.23 -15.50
C PHE A 63 -4.81 10.90 -14.94
N SER A 64 -4.33 10.55 -13.76
CA SER A 64 -4.82 9.37 -13.05
C SER A 64 -4.84 9.63 -11.57
N VAL A 65 -5.99 9.35 -10.97
CA VAL A 65 -6.23 9.32 -9.53
C VAL A 65 -6.78 7.97 -9.11
N ALA A 66 -6.59 6.93 -9.93
CA ALA A 66 -7.10 5.60 -9.68
C ALA A 66 -6.55 5.00 -8.36
N PHE A 67 -7.38 4.17 -7.72
CA PHE A 67 -7.06 3.45 -6.49
C PHE A 67 -6.62 4.34 -5.32
N ASN A 68 -7.31 5.47 -5.14
CA ASN A 68 -7.19 6.31 -3.94
C ASN A 68 -8.49 6.23 -3.11
N ASN A 69 -8.52 6.86 -1.95
CA ASN A 69 -9.72 6.95 -1.12
C ASN A 69 -10.44 8.29 -1.33
N LEU A 70 -10.54 8.76 -2.58
CA LEU A 70 -11.11 10.06 -2.91
C LEU A 70 -12.63 10.07 -2.73
N SER A 71 -13.15 11.24 -2.37
CA SER A 71 -14.59 11.49 -2.25
C SER A 71 -15.04 12.76 -2.98
N GLY A 72 -16.34 12.85 -3.25
CA GLY A 72 -16.97 14.04 -3.83
C GLY A 72 -17.28 13.94 -5.33
N SER A 73 -17.82 15.03 -5.88
CA SER A 73 -18.16 15.10 -7.30
C SER A 73 -16.91 15.29 -8.13
N LEU A 74 -16.83 14.56 -9.25
CA LEU A 74 -15.88 14.87 -10.30
C LEU A 74 -16.13 16.29 -10.84
N PRO A 75 -15.05 17.00 -11.22
CA PRO A 75 -15.18 18.29 -11.87
C PRO A 75 -15.93 18.18 -13.19
N GLU A 76 -16.53 19.28 -13.65
CA GLU A 76 -17.23 19.32 -14.93
C GLU A 76 -16.32 18.87 -16.08
N LEU A 77 -16.84 18.05 -16.99
CA LEU A 77 -16.13 17.62 -18.21
C LEU A 77 -15.94 18.83 -19.12
N LYS A 78 -14.84 19.55 -18.92
CA LYS A 78 -14.41 20.68 -19.74
C LYS A 78 -12.96 20.45 -20.17
N SER A 79 -12.63 20.90 -21.38
CA SER A 79 -11.28 20.79 -21.94
C SER A 79 -10.74 19.35 -21.90
N GLN A 80 -9.51 19.14 -21.43
CA GLN A 80 -8.88 17.82 -21.33
C GLN A 80 -9.56 16.88 -20.31
N PHE A 81 -10.29 17.40 -19.32
CA PHE A 81 -10.98 16.53 -18.36
C PHE A 81 -12.12 15.74 -19.00
N GLY A 82 -12.61 16.17 -20.16
CA GLY A 82 -13.55 15.40 -20.97
C GLY A 82 -12.94 14.23 -21.73
N THR A 83 -11.61 14.15 -21.87
CA THR A 83 -10.93 13.04 -22.57
C THR A 83 -10.56 11.88 -21.65
N PHE A 84 -10.54 12.11 -20.32
CA PHE A 84 -10.24 11.06 -19.35
C PHE A 84 -11.42 10.12 -19.17
N THR A 85 -11.13 8.82 -19.14
CA THR A 85 -12.13 7.75 -19.03
C THR A 85 -12.26 7.26 -17.59
N GLU A 86 -13.22 6.36 -17.36
CA GLU A 86 -13.46 5.71 -16.05
C GLU A 86 -12.20 5.11 -15.41
N SER A 87 -11.24 4.61 -16.21
CA SER A 87 -9.97 4.06 -15.72
C SER A 87 -9.09 5.07 -14.97
N SER A 88 -9.25 6.36 -15.25
CA SER A 88 -8.50 7.42 -14.57
C SER A 88 -9.00 7.67 -13.14
N TYR A 89 -10.21 7.18 -12.82
CA TYR A 89 -10.93 7.45 -11.58
C TYR A 89 -11.33 6.18 -10.80
N ILE A 90 -11.10 4.98 -11.37
CA ILE A 90 -11.47 3.69 -10.77
C ILE A 90 -10.84 3.48 -9.39
N GLY A 91 -11.49 2.69 -8.53
CA GLY A 91 -10.94 2.35 -7.21
C GLY A 91 -11.08 3.44 -6.14
N ASN A 92 -11.91 4.47 -6.38
CA ASN A 92 -12.27 5.51 -5.42
C ASN A 92 -13.76 5.40 -5.03
N PRO A 93 -14.11 4.79 -3.88
CA PRO A 93 -15.50 4.48 -3.53
C PRO A 93 -16.38 5.72 -3.32
N GLY A 94 -15.80 6.85 -2.92
CA GLY A 94 -16.51 8.09 -2.59
C GLY A 94 -16.71 9.05 -3.77
N LEU A 95 -16.15 8.76 -4.96
CA LEU A 95 -16.28 9.61 -6.14
C LEU A 95 -17.60 9.36 -6.87
N CYS A 96 -18.21 10.43 -7.37
CA CYS A 96 -19.43 10.39 -8.17
C CYS A 96 -19.36 11.40 -9.33
N GLY A 97 -20.23 11.25 -10.33
CA GLY A 97 -20.29 12.11 -11.51
C GLY A 97 -19.61 11.49 -12.73
N LYS A 98 -19.93 12.01 -13.92
CA LYS A 98 -19.37 11.50 -15.19
C LYS A 98 -17.84 11.67 -15.20
N PRO A 99 -17.05 10.73 -15.76
CA PRO A 99 -17.47 9.54 -16.52
C PRO A 99 -17.85 8.32 -15.68
N LEU A 100 -17.85 8.39 -14.35
CA LEU A 100 -18.27 7.27 -13.49
C LEU A 100 -19.78 7.03 -13.62
N LYS A 101 -20.20 5.77 -13.46
CA LYS A 101 -21.62 5.37 -13.47
C LYS A 101 -22.39 5.89 -12.25
N ARG A 102 -21.71 6.20 -11.15
CA ARG A 102 -22.31 6.67 -9.90
C ARG A 102 -22.76 8.13 -10.00
N SER A 103 -24.06 8.39 -9.80
CA SER A 103 -24.61 9.74 -9.76
C SER A 103 -24.34 10.44 -8.42
N CYS A 104 -24.16 11.76 -8.44
CA CYS A 104 -23.99 12.57 -7.22
C CYS A 104 -25.30 13.03 -6.57
N SER A 105 -26.45 12.64 -7.14
CA SER A 105 -27.78 13.10 -6.69
C SER A 105 -28.59 12.07 -5.90
N ASP A 106 -28.06 10.87 -5.65
CA ASP A 106 -28.79 9.87 -4.87
C ASP A 106 -28.49 10.00 -3.39
N ASP A 107 -29.42 10.63 -2.66
CA ASP A 107 -29.52 10.61 -1.20
C ASP A 107 -30.10 9.27 -0.68
N SER A 108 -29.87 8.19 -1.43
CA SER A 108 -30.28 6.84 -1.06
C SER A 108 -29.10 5.88 -1.12
N GLN A 109 -28.90 5.23 0.03
CA GLN A 109 -28.22 3.95 0.28
C GLN A 109 -28.18 2.97 -0.91
N PRO A 110 -27.19 2.05 -0.94
CA PRO A 110 -26.65 1.44 -2.16
C PRO A 110 -27.68 0.60 -2.92
N GLN A 111 -28.05 1.02 -4.12
CA GLN A 111 -28.59 0.09 -5.12
C GLN A 111 -27.44 -0.72 -5.72
N GLN A 112 -27.11 -1.80 -5.02
CA GLN A 112 -26.40 -2.93 -5.59
C GLN A 112 -27.39 -3.69 -6.46
N ASN A 113 -27.54 -3.27 -7.72
CA ASN A 113 -28.13 -4.10 -8.77
C ASN A 113 -26.97 -4.72 -9.57
N ASP A 114 -26.23 -5.62 -8.92
CA ASP A 114 -25.26 -6.51 -9.57
C ASP A 114 -26.00 -7.80 -9.98
N ASN A 115 -26.87 -7.68 -10.98
CA ASN A 115 -27.25 -8.83 -11.80
C ASN A 115 -26.54 -8.65 -13.14
N ASP A 116 -25.36 -9.23 -13.24
CA ASP A 116 -24.93 -10.08 -14.35
C ASP A 116 -23.40 -10.22 -14.34
N ALA A 117 -22.98 -11.44 -14.04
CA ALA A 117 -21.77 -12.11 -14.52
C ALA A 117 -20.49 -11.26 -14.64
N ASP A 118 -19.67 -11.29 -13.60
CA ASP A 118 -18.28 -11.70 -13.78
C ASP A 118 -17.84 -12.53 -12.57
N GLU A 119 -17.97 -13.84 -12.74
CA GLU A 119 -17.37 -14.87 -11.91
C GLU A 119 -15.84 -14.86 -12.12
N SER A 120 -15.20 -13.80 -11.66
CA SER A 120 -13.80 -13.75 -11.26
C SER A 120 -13.50 -12.35 -10.71
N LYS A 121 -14.05 -12.03 -9.53
CA LYS A 121 -13.33 -11.13 -8.63
C LYS A 121 -12.03 -11.84 -8.29
N ILE A 122 -11.02 -11.55 -9.11
CA ILE A 122 -9.61 -11.89 -8.93
C ILE A 122 -9.35 -11.83 -7.44
N ILE A 123 -9.13 -13.01 -6.87
CA ILE A 123 -8.96 -13.24 -5.44
C ILE A 123 -8.08 -12.11 -4.91
N ASP A 124 -8.62 -11.27 -4.01
CA ASP A 124 -7.88 -10.14 -3.44
C ASP A 124 -6.48 -10.60 -3.07
N SER A 125 -5.45 -9.83 -3.41
CA SER A 125 -4.06 -10.20 -3.14
C SER A 125 -3.84 -10.61 -1.68
N ASN A 126 -4.58 -9.98 -0.77
CA ASN A 126 -4.60 -10.30 0.65
C ASN A 126 -5.17 -11.71 0.93
N VAL A 127 -6.25 -12.11 0.25
CA VAL A 127 -6.85 -13.45 0.38
C VAL A 127 -5.90 -14.51 -0.16
N LEU A 128 -5.23 -14.26 -1.31
CA LEU A 128 -4.20 -15.16 -1.82
C LEU A 128 -3.05 -15.32 -0.80
N PHE A 129 -2.59 -14.23 -0.20
CA PHE A 129 -1.55 -14.29 0.85
C PHE A 129 -1.97 -15.16 2.04
N TYR A 130 -3.20 -15.00 2.55
CA TYR A 130 -3.71 -15.83 3.65
C TYR A 130 -3.85 -17.31 3.25
N ILE A 131 -4.26 -17.60 2.01
CA ILE A 131 -4.34 -18.97 1.49
C ILE A 131 -2.93 -19.59 1.43
N PHE A 132 -1.93 -18.89 0.90
CA PHE A 132 -0.56 -19.39 0.88
C PHE A 132 0.01 -19.60 2.29
N LEU A 133 -0.28 -18.69 3.22
CA LEU A 133 0.16 -18.79 4.61
C LEU A 133 -0.44 -20.03 5.30
N THR A 134 -1.73 -20.28 5.10
CA THR A 134 -2.41 -21.43 5.72
C THR A 134 -1.98 -22.76 5.12
N ILE A 135 -1.81 -22.83 3.79
CA ILE A 135 -1.31 -24.03 3.11
C ILE A 135 0.13 -24.35 3.53
N SER A 136 1.02 -23.35 3.52
CA SER A 136 2.42 -23.56 3.90
C SER A 136 2.55 -24.00 5.36
N TYR A 137 1.76 -23.41 6.27
CA TYR A 137 1.70 -23.84 7.66
C TYR A 137 1.21 -25.30 7.79
N ALA A 138 0.12 -25.66 7.10
CA ALA A 138 -0.41 -27.02 7.15
C ALA A 138 0.62 -28.04 6.61
N VAL A 139 1.24 -27.76 5.47
CA VAL A 139 2.26 -28.64 4.88
C VAL A 139 3.46 -28.79 5.82
N GLY A 140 3.99 -27.70 6.35
CA GLY A 140 5.10 -27.74 7.30
C GLY A 140 4.77 -28.54 8.56
N PHE A 141 3.57 -28.33 9.12
CA PHE A 141 3.09 -29.06 10.28
C PHE A 141 3.01 -30.57 10.01
N TRP A 142 2.44 -30.99 8.89
CA TRP A 142 2.28 -32.40 8.55
C TRP A 142 3.59 -33.10 8.13
N VAL A 143 4.52 -32.38 7.51
CA VAL A 143 5.86 -32.91 7.18
C VAL A 143 6.68 -33.21 8.44
N VAL A 144 6.48 -32.46 9.52
CA VAL A 144 7.17 -32.70 10.80
C VAL A 144 6.42 -33.74 11.64
N ILE A 145 5.11 -33.53 11.84
CA ILE A 145 4.30 -34.38 12.72
C ILE A 145 4.01 -35.75 12.10
N GLY A 146 3.80 -35.83 10.79
CA GLY A 146 3.47 -37.08 10.09
C GLY A 146 4.53 -38.18 10.30
N PRO A 147 5.81 -37.95 10.00
CA PRO A 147 6.88 -38.91 10.24
C PRO A 147 7.06 -39.25 11.73
N LEU A 148 6.89 -38.27 12.63
CA LEU A 148 6.98 -38.48 14.07
C LEU A 148 5.86 -39.38 14.62
N LEU A 149 4.65 -39.30 14.05
CA LEU A 149 3.52 -40.16 14.43
C LEU A 149 3.58 -41.54 13.76
N PHE A 150 3.98 -41.61 12.49
CA PHE A 150 3.93 -42.85 11.70
C PHE A 150 5.12 -43.77 11.95
N VAL A 151 6.29 -43.24 12.30
CA VAL A 151 7.52 -44.03 12.44
C VAL A 151 8.09 -43.92 13.85
N LYS A 152 7.74 -44.90 14.70
CA LYS A 152 8.24 -45.02 16.10
C LYS A 152 9.78 -44.89 16.20
N ARG A 153 10.50 -45.42 15.22
CA ARG A 153 11.98 -45.32 15.12
C ARG A 153 12.49 -43.90 14.87
N TRP A 154 11.76 -43.06 14.14
CA TRP A 154 12.17 -41.67 13.87
C TRP A 154 11.86 -40.79 15.07
N LYS A 155 10.75 -41.04 15.75
CA LYS A 155 10.39 -40.38 17.01
C LYS A 155 11.50 -40.52 18.05
N GLU A 156 11.93 -41.74 18.33
CA GLU A 156 12.97 -42.02 19.33
C GLU A 156 14.31 -41.35 18.97
N LYS A 157 14.71 -41.37 17.69
CA LYS A 157 15.92 -40.67 17.23
C LYS A 157 15.81 -39.15 17.33
N TYR A 158 14.65 -38.58 16.99
CA TYR A 158 14.42 -37.14 17.05
C TYR A 158 14.52 -36.63 18.49
N PHE A 159 13.84 -37.29 19.43
CA PHE A 159 13.93 -36.92 20.85
C PHE A 159 15.35 -37.08 21.40
N GLY A 160 16.05 -38.18 21.06
CA GLY A 160 17.43 -38.37 21.50
C GLY A 160 18.40 -37.29 20.97
N ILE A 161 18.23 -36.82 19.73
CA ILE A 161 19.04 -35.72 19.19
C ILE A 161 18.71 -34.39 19.90
N MET A 162 17.43 -34.12 20.15
CA MET A 162 17.00 -32.92 20.87
C MET A 162 17.56 -32.87 22.29
N ASP A 163 17.56 -33.99 23.00
CA ASP A 163 18.13 -34.09 24.35
C ASP A 163 19.64 -33.76 24.32
N VAL A 164 20.39 -34.27 23.33
CA VAL A 164 21.83 -33.94 23.17
C VAL A 164 22.05 -32.43 22.90
N TYR A 165 21.19 -31.81 22.10
CA TYR A 165 21.28 -30.36 21.85
C TYR A 165 20.94 -29.54 23.09
N ILE A 166 19.93 -29.94 23.84
CA ILE A 166 19.52 -29.28 25.09
C ILE A 166 20.64 -29.40 26.12
N ASP A 167 21.23 -30.59 26.27
CA ASP A 167 22.35 -30.82 27.18
C ASP A 167 23.56 -29.97 26.77
N TRP A 168 23.95 -30.00 25.49
CA TRP A 168 25.03 -29.15 24.96
C TRP A 168 24.79 -27.65 25.19
N PHE A 169 23.56 -27.20 24.97
CA PHE A 169 23.19 -25.80 25.16
C PHE A 169 23.20 -25.42 26.65
N SER A 170 22.66 -26.28 27.51
CA SER A 170 22.64 -26.08 28.95
C SER A 170 24.05 -26.04 29.53
N GLU A 171 24.96 -26.91 29.08
CA GLU A 171 26.36 -26.91 29.50
C GLU A 171 27.05 -25.60 29.08
N ARG A 172 26.81 -25.15 27.85
CA ARG A 172 27.42 -23.92 27.33
C ARG A 172 26.86 -22.66 28.00
N MET A 173 25.57 -22.64 28.33
CA MET A 173 24.92 -21.51 29.00
C MET A 173 25.18 -21.46 30.50
N LEU A 174 25.06 -22.59 31.21
CA LEU A 174 25.19 -22.63 32.67
C LEU A 174 26.64 -22.68 33.15
N ILE A 175 27.57 -23.23 32.37
CA ILE A 175 28.97 -23.41 32.80
C ILE A 175 29.89 -22.38 32.14
N LYS A 176 29.80 -22.17 30.83
CA LYS A 176 30.78 -21.33 30.11
C LYS A 176 30.46 -19.83 30.20
N VAL A 177 29.20 -19.42 30.21
CA VAL A 177 28.84 -17.99 30.30
C VAL A 177 29.25 -17.38 31.65
N PRO A 178 28.97 -18.00 32.82
CA PRO A 178 29.38 -17.44 34.11
C PRO A 178 30.90 -17.42 34.27
N MET A 179 31.62 -18.44 33.80
CA MET A 179 33.09 -18.47 33.82
C MET A 179 33.71 -17.37 32.96
N LEU A 180 33.18 -17.09 31.77
CA LEU A 180 33.66 -15.99 30.93
C LEU A 180 33.39 -14.62 31.57
N VAL A 181 32.25 -14.48 32.26
CA VAL A 181 31.91 -13.25 33.00
C VAL A 181 32.82 -13.06 34.22
N GLN A 182 33.17 -14.14 34.94
CA GLN A 182 34.13 -14.08 36.05
C GLN A 182 35.56 -13.80 35.58
N ASN A 183 36.03 -14.46 34.52
CA ASN A 183 37.37 -14.23 33.97
C ASN A 183 37.53 -12.81 33.41
N ARG A 184 36.47 -12.21 32.86
CA ARG A 184 36.50 -10.81 32.43
C ARG A 184 36.63 -9.87 33.65
N ARG A 185 35.88 -10.10 34.73
CA ARG A 185 35.98 -9.29 35.95
C ARG A 185 37.36 -9.39 36.61
N ALA A 186 37.95 -10.58 36.64
CA ALA A 186 39.29 -10.78 37.20
C ALA A 186 40.44 -10.19 36.36
N ALA A 187 40.18 -9.81 35.10
CA ALA A 187 41.15 -9.14 34.22
C ALA A 187 41.05 -7.60 34.28
N GLU A 188 40.02 -7.07 34.95
CA GLU A 188 39.76 -5.63 35.12
C GLU A 188 40.22 -5.12 36.51
N GLU A 189 40.71 -6.01 37.40
CA GLU A 189 41.36 -5.72 38.69
C GLU A 189 42.88 -5.85 38.60
#